data_AF-A0A6N9PWF9-F1
#
_entry.id   AF-A0A6N9PWF9-F1
#
_cell.length_a   1.000
_cell.length_b   1.000
_cell.length_c   1.000
_cell.angle_alpha   90.00
_cell.angle_beta   90.00
_cell.angle_gamma   90.00
#
_symmetry.space_group_name_H-M   'P 1'
#
loop_
_entity.id
_entity.type
_entity.pdbx_description
1 polymer ?
#
loop_
_entity_poly.entity_id
_entity_poly.type
_entity_poly.pdbx_seq_one_letter_code
_entity_poly.pdbx_strand_id
1 'polypeptide(L)'
;MPKSYSEQEREYIRKRLKEEAAKCLARYGVRRTTVDEIVKRVNIPKGTFYLFYKSKELLLFEVIQEQQETVNRKLYQTISGIANTELSAEKLTDVIFEFYKMTEEMLILKLIDVNEVELLVRKLPREIVEEHFRDDTDTIEKMLALFPVKKEVDVKVLSAAFHAIYFATLHKAEIGEQYDKALYSLIYGMVTQII
;
A
#
# COMPACT_ATOMS: atom_id res chain seq x y z
N MET A 1 25.68 -13.43 -27.88
CA MET A 1 25.24 -12.06 -27.54
C MET A 1 23.97 -12.16 -26.70
N PRO A 2 23.83 -11.37 -25.61
CA PRO A 2 22.55 -11.30 -24.90
C PRO A 2 21.47 -10.84 -25.89
N LYS A 3 20.30 -11.48 -25.85
CA LYS A 3 19.17 -11.13 -26.71
C LYS A 3 18.80 -9.66 -26.42
N SER A 4 18.90 -8.80 -27.44
CA SER A 4 18.46 -7.42 -27.32
C SER A 4 16.94 -7.40 -27.46
N TYR A 5 16.25 -6.90 -26.43
CA TYR A 5 14.80 -6.73 -26.45
C TYR A 5 14.48 -5.33 -26.95
N SER A 6 13.53 -5.21 -27.87
CA SER A 6 12.93 -3.93 -28.26
C SER A 6 12.20 -3.29 -27.06
N GLU A 7 11.96 -1.97 -27.12
CA GLU A 7 11.22 -1.28 -26.04
C GLU A 7 9.83 -1.89 -25.82
N GLN A 8 9.12 -2.25 -26.90
CA GLN A 8 7.81 -2.89 -26.81
C GLN A 8 7.88 -4.25 -26.11
N GLU A 9 8.89 -5.08 -26.42
CA GLU A 9 9.10 -6.35 -25.72
C GLU A 9 9.46 -6.14 -24.26
N ARG A 10 10.28 -5.13 -23.94
CA ARG A 10 10.63 -4.80 -22.56
C ARG A 10 9.40 -4.40 -21.75
N GLU A 11 8.54 -3.56 -22.30
CA GLU A 11 7.33 -3.13 -21.61
C GLU A 11 6.35 -4.30 -21.43
N TYR A 12 6.18 -5.14 -22.45
CA TYR A 12 5.39 -6.37 -22.34
C TYR A 12 5.92 -7.30 -21.24
N ILE A 13 7.24 -7.55 -21.19
CA ILE A 13 7.85 -8.40 -20.17
C ILE A 13 7.68 -7.80 -18.77
N ARG A 14 7.90 -6.48 -18.61
CA ARG A 14 7.72 -5.79 -17.32
C ARG A 14 6.28 -5.95 -16.84
N LYS A 15 5.29 -5.71 -17.70
CA LYS A 15 3.88 -5.91 -17.39
C LYS A 15 3.59 -7.35 -16.94
N ARG A 16 4.06 -8.35 -17.70
CA ARG A 16 3.88 -9.77 -17.36
C ARG A 16 4.55 -10.15 -16.04
N LEU A 17 5.74 -9.60 -15.75
CA LEU A 17 6.42 -9.80 -14.47
C LEU A 17 5.58 -9.30 -13.30
N LYS A 18 4.99 -8.10 -13.41
CA LYS A 18 4.09 -7.55 -12.38
C LYS A 18 2.82 -8.36 -12.22
N GLU A 19 2.16 -8.72 -13.31
CA GLU A 19 0.95 -9.55 -13.28
C GLU A 19 1.17 -10.90 -12.57
N GLU A 20 2.25 -11.60 -12.91
CA GLU A 20 2.54 -12.91 -12.31
C GLU A 20 3.11 -12.77 -10.89
N ALA A 21 3.84 -11.70 -10.58
CA ALA A 21 4.28 -11.39 -9.22
C ALA A 21 3.09 -11.09 -8.31
N ALA A 22 2.08 -10.34 -8.76
CA ALA A 22 0.85 -10.10 -8.02
C ALA A 22 0.12 -11.40 -7.67
N LYS A 23 0.00 -12.32 -8.64
CA LYS A 23 -0.60 -13.64 -8.43
C LYS A 23 0.20 -14.49 -7.45
N CYS A 24 1.52 -14.46 -7.53
CA CYS A 24 2.40 -15.18 -6.60
C CYS A 24 2.30 -14.59 -5.19
N LEU A 25 2.33 -13.27 -5.06
CA LEU A 25 2.19 -12.57 -3.79
C LEU A 25 0.85 -12.92 -3.12
N ALA A 26 -0.25 -12.81 -3.88
CA ALA A 26 -1.61 -13.14 -3.43
C ALA A 26 -1.85 -14.63 -3.13
N ARG A 27 -0.88 -15.52 -3.42
CA ARG A 27 -1.00 -16.96 -3.16
C ARG A 27 0.01 -17.48 -2.14
N TYR A 28 1.20 -16.90 -2.12
CA TYR A 28 2.36 -17.45 -1.42
C TYR A 28 2.98 -16.47 -0.41
N GLY A 29 2.61 -15.19 -0.43
CA GLY A 29 3.30 -14.15 0.34
C GLY A 29 4.67 -13.81 -0.22
N VAL A 30 5.38 -12.89 0.45
CA VAL A 30 6.70 -12.41 0.03
C VAL A 30 7.77 -13.48 0.24
N ARG A 31 7.72 -14.22 1.35
CA ARG A 31 8.74 -15.21 1.72
C ARG A 31 8.80 -16.39 0.75
N ARG A 32 7.66 -16.93 0.33
CA ARG A 32 7.60 -18.15 -0.50
C ARG A 32 7.58 -17.86 -2.01
N THR A 33 7.37 -16.62 -2.42
CA THR A 33 7.50 -16.23 -3.82
C THR A 33 8.97 -16.28 -4.25
N THR A 34 9.28 -16.93 -5.38
CA THR A 34 10.65 -17.07 -5.90
C THR A 34 10.78 -16.50 -7.32
N VAL A 35 11.99 -16.06 -7.68
CA VAL A 35 12.29 -15.61 -9.06
C VAL A 35 12.01 -16.75 -10.05
N ASP A 36 12.39 -17.99 -9.72
CA ASP A 36 12.19 -19.16 -10.59
C ASP A 36 10.71 -19.40 -10.92
N GLU A 37 9.83 -19.25 -9.93
CA GLU A 37 8.38 -19.39 -10.15
C GLU A 37 7.82 -18.27 -11.03
N ILE A 38 8.26 -17.02 -10.80
CA ILE A 38 7.80 -15.86 -11.60
C ILE A 38 8.25 -16.01 -13.06
N VAL A 39 9.54 -16.28 -13.30
CA VAL A 39 10.07 -16.36 -14.68
C VAL A 39 9.52 -17.55 -15.45
N LYS A 40 9.21 -18.66 -14.75
CA LYS A 40 8.51 -19.81 -15.34
C LYS A 40 7.11 -19.44 -15.83
N ARG A 41 6.36 -18.64 -15.07
CA ARG A 41 5.01 -18.16 -15.44
C ARG A 41 5.02 -17.13 -16.57
N VAL A 42 6.05 -16.29 -16.60
CA VAL A 42 6.25 -15.30 -17.67
C VAL A 42 6.89 -15.92 -18.92
N ASN A 43 7.43 -17.14 -18.81
CA ASN A 43 8.15 -17.86 -19.86
C ASN A 43 9.39 -17.09 -20.37
N ILE A 44 10.24 -16.67 -19.43
CA ILE A 44 11.53 -16.02 -19.74
C ILE A 44 12.68 -16.71 -19.00
N PRO A 45 13.93 -16.62 -19.51
CA PRO A 45 15.10 -17.06 -18.76
C PRO A 45 15.27 -16.28 -17.44
N LYS A 46 15.77 -16.94 -16.41
CA LYS A 46 16.07 -16.30 -15.12
C LYS A 46 17.00 -15.10 -15.25
N GLY A 47 18.00 -15.18 -16.13
CA GLY A 47 18.91 -14.05 -16.40
C GLY A 47 18.19 -12.81 -16.94
N THR A 48 17.10 -12.99 -17.70
CA THR A 48 16.29 -11.90 -18.24
C THR A 48 15.59 -11.12 -17.13
N PHE A 49 15.14 -11.78 -16.05
CA PHE A 49 14.54 -11.10 -14.90
C PHE A 49 15.42 -9.98 -14.35
N TYR A 50 16.72 -10.27 -14.21
CA TYR A 50 17.70 -9.34 -13.65
C TYR A 50 18.03 -8.16 -14.57
N LEU A 51 17.55 -8.17 -15.82
CA LEU A 51 17.58 -6.99 -16.70
C LEU A 51 16.49 -5.96 -16.36
N PHE A 52 15.46 -6.37 -15.59
CA PHE A 52 14.34 -5.52 -15.18
C PHE A 52 14.37 -5.20 -13.69
N TYR A 53 14.70 -6.18 -12.85
CA TYR A 53 14.63 -6.06 -11.39
C TYR A 53 15.90 -6.62 -10.72
N LYS A 54 16.47 -5.86 -9.79
CA LYS A 54 17.65 -6.32 -9.03
C LYS A 54 17.31 -7.44 -8.04
N SER A 55 16.06 -7.50 -7.57
CA SER A 55 15.58 -8.51 -6.63
C SER A 55 14.09 -8.78 -6.84
N LYS A 56 13.60 -9.92 -6.31
CA LYS A 56 12.15 -10.18 -6.29
C LYS A 56 11.43 -9.22 -5.36
N GLU A 57 12.07 -8.79 -4.28
CA GLU A 57 11.49 -7.87 -3.30
C GLU A 57 11.17 -6.52 -3.93
N LEU A 58 12.01 -6.01 -4.84
CA LEU A 58 11.72 -4.79 -5.61
C LEU A 58 10.48 -4.95 -6.50
N LEU A 59 10.37 -6.06 -7.23
CA LEU A 59 9.21 -6.33 -8.07
C LEU A 59 7.93 -6.48 -7.23
N LEU A 60 8.00 -7.21 -6.12
CA LEU A 60 6.86 -7.39 -5.23
C LEU A 60 6.45 -6.07 -4.57
N PHE A 61 7.42 -5.22 -4.22
CA PHE A 61 7.15 -3.90 -3.67
C PHE A 61 6.48 -2.98 -4.69
N GLU A 62 6.96 -2.93 -5.95
CA GLU A 62 6.30 -2.15 -7.02
C GLU A 62 4.84 -2.61 -7.21
N VAL A 63 4.58 -3.93 -7.18
CA VAL A 63 3.22 -4.48 -7.24
C VAL A 63 2.35 -4.03 -6.07
N ILE A 64 2.91 -3.97 -4.85
CA ILE A 64 2.19 -3.48 -3.66
C ILE A 64 1.87 -1.98 -3.83
N GLN A 65 2.83 -1.19 -4.31
CA GLN A 65 2.64 0.24 -4.54
C GLN A 65 1.55 0.53 -5.58
N GLU A 66 1.50 -0.21 -6.70
CA GLU A 66 0.44 -0.06 -7.72
C GLU A 66 -0.95 -0.35 -7.16
N GLN A 67 -1.05 -1.35 -6.28
CA GLN A 67 -2.30 -1.66 -5.60
C GLN A 67 -2.67 -0.56 -4.62
N GLN A 68 -1.72 -0.11 -3.79
CA GLN A 68 -1.91 0.98 -2.85
C GLN A 68 -2.39 2.26 -3.57
N GLU A 69 -1.81 2.59 -4.72
CA GLU A 69 -2.22 3.75 -5.52
C GLU A 69 -3.69 3.63 -5.97
N THR A 70 -4.12 2.43 -6.37
CA THR A 70 -5.52 2.15 -6.73
C THR A 70 -6.45 2.38 -5.53
N VAL A 71 -6.05 1.94 -4.33
CA VAL A 71 -6.82 2.14 -3.10
C VAL A 71 -6.88 3.63 -2.74
N ASN A 72 -5.74 4.31 -2.75
CA ASN A 72 -5.61 5.74 -2.43
C ASN A 72 -6.46 6.60 -3.38
N ARG A 73 -6.50 6.24 -4.67
CA ARG A 73 -7.35 6.91 -5.66
C ARG A 73 -8.83 6.78 -5.35
N LYS A 74 -9.28 5.59 -4.92
CA LYS A 74 -10.67 5.37 -4.51
C LYS A 74 -11.01 6.19 -3.25
N LEU A 75 -10.12 6.20 -2.25
CA LEU A 75 -10.28 7.03 -1.05
C LEU A 75 -10.39 8.51 -1.40
N TYR A 76 -9.48 9.01 -2.24
CA TYR A 76 -9.50 10.40 -2.70
C TYR A 76 -10.83 10.75 -3.39
N GLN A 77 -11.34 9.88 -4.26
CA GLN A 77 -12.64 10.08 -4.92
C GLN A 77 -13.79 10.14 -3.90
N THR A 78 -13.80 9.26 -2.90
CA THR A 78 -14.82 9.25 -1.85
C THR A 78 -14.76 10.53 -1.01
N ILE A 79 -13.57 10.94 -0.55
CA ILE A 79 -13.38 12.18 0.22
C ILE A 79 -13.79 13.40 -0.61
N SER A 80 -13.36 13.46 -1.88
CA SER A 80 -13.73 14.56 -2.78
C SER A 80 -15.24 14.64 -3.01
N GLY A 81 -15.96 13.52 -3.00
CA GLY A 81 -17.42 13.48 -3.15
C GLY A 81 -18.18 14.06 -1.95
N ILE A 82 -17.59 14.00 -0.75
CA ILE A 82 -18.19 14.52 0.48
C ILE A 82 -17.67 15.92 0.87
N ALA A 83 -16.59 16.38 0.26
CA ALA A 83 -15.92 17.65 0.57
C ALA A 83 -16.82 18.90 0.43
N ASN A 84 -17.81 18.86 -0.47
CA ASN A 84 -18.77 19.96 -0.67
C ASN A 84 -20.00 19.89 0.25
N THR A 85 -20.03 18.94 1.19
CA THR A 85 -21.11 18.79 2.18
C THR A 85 -20.65 19.29 3.54
N GLU A 86 -21.57 19.43 4.50
CA GLU A 86 -21.20 19.66 5.89
C GLU A 86 -20.43 18.43 6.41
N LEU A 87 -19.10 18.55 6.41
CA LEU A 87 -18.15 17.53 6.83
C LEU A 87 -18.13 17.49 8.36
N SER A 88 -18.53 16.35 8.93
CA SER A 88 -18.41 16.09 10.37
C SER A 88 -17.29 15.10 10.64
N ALA A 89 -16.79 15.09 11.88
CA ALA A 89 -15.78 14.13 12.31
C ALA A 89 -16.27 12.68 12.12
N GLU A 90 -17.55 12.42 12.38
CA GLU A 90 -18.18 11.11 12.20
C GLU A 90 -18.14 10.68 10.73
N LYS A 91 -18.58 11.54 9.79
CA LYS A 91 -18.60 11.19 8.36
C LYS A 91 -17.20 10.91 7.80
N LEU A 92 -16.21 11.73 8.17
CA LEU A 92 -14.84 11.51 7.74
C LEU A 92 -14.25 10.24 8.38
N THR A 93 -14.59 9.97 9.64
CA THR A 93 -14.22 8.72 10.33
C THR A 93 -14.82 7.51 9.63
N ASP A 94 -16.10 7.54 9.27
CA ASP A 94 -16.77 6.44 8.55
C ASP A 94 -16.04 6.15 7.22
N VAL A 95 -15.70 7.18 6.44
CA VAL A 95 -14.98 7.01 5.17
C VAL A 95 -13.59 6.39 5.37
N ILE A 96 -12.83 6.87 6.36
CA ILE A 96 -11.48 6.34 6.64
C ILE A 96 -11.57 4.93 7.23
N PHE A 97 -12.54 4.67 8.11
CA PHE A 97 -12.78 3.35 8.68
C PHE A 97 -13.11 2.33 7.59
N GLU A 98 -14.06 2.64 6.71
CA GLU A 98 -14.40 1.79 5.57
C GLU A 98 -13.22 1.58 4.62
N PHE A 99 -12.33 2.55 4.48
CA PHE A 99 -11.07 2.37 3.76
C PHE A 99 -10.19 1.30 4.38
N TYR A 100 -9.97 1.32 5.70
CA TYR A 100 -9.21 0.28 6.39
C TYR A 100 -9.92 -1.09 6.33
N LYS A 101 -11.25 -1.13 6.42
CA LYS A 101 -12.02 -2.37 6.23
C LYS A 101 -11.86 -2.94 4.82
N MET A 102 -11.88 -2.08 3.81
CA MET A 102 -11.69 -2.49 2.41
C MET A 102 -10.26 -3.00 2.17
N THR A 103 -9.24 -2.37 2.75
CA THR A 103 -7.85 -2.83 2.60
C THR A 103 -7.62 -4.18 3.29
N GLU A 104 -8.27 -4.44 4.43
CA GLU A 104 -8.28 -5.78 5.06
C GLU A 104 -8.83 -6.87 4.13
N GLU A 105 -9.75 -6.53 3.21
CA GLU A 105 -10.34 -7.49 2.29
C GLU A 105 -9.46 -7.82 1.09
N MET A 106 -8.48 -6.97 0.77
CA MET A 106 -7.57 -7.14 -0.35
C MET A 106 -6.65 -8.33 -0.13
N LEU A 107 -6.69 -9.31 -1.02
CA LEU A 107 -5.92 -10.55 -0.94
C LEU A 107 -4.42 -10.34 -0.75
N ILE A 108 -3.86 -9.29 -1.36
CA ILE A 108 -2.44 -8.96 -1.24
C ILE A 108 -2.10 -8.49 0.18
N LEU A 109 -2.97 -7.70 0.81
CA LEU A 109 -2.76 -7.20 2.17
C LEU A 109 -3.11 -8.25 3.24
N LYS A 110 -4.05 -9.17 2.97
CA LYS A 110 -4.33 -10.32 3.85
C LYS A 110 -3.15 -11.25 4.08
N LEU A 111 -2.25 -11.35 3.09
CA LEU A 111 -1.11 -12.25 3.13
C LEU A 111 0.19 -11.56 3.56
N ILE A 112 0.17 -10.25 3.71
CA ILE A 112 1.28 -9.47 4.23
C ILE A 112 1.02 -9.28 5.72
N ASP A 113 1.62 -10.15 6.52
CA ASP A 113 1.70 -9.94 7.97
C ASP A 113 2.89 -9.02 8.32
N VAL A 114 3.04 -8.72 9.61
CA VAL A 114 4.16 -7.92 10.12
C VAL A 114 5.52 -8.50 9.71
N ASN A 115 5.65 -9.83 9.65
CA ASN A 115 6.90 -10.49 9.28
C ASN A 115 7.25 -10.30 7.80
N GLU A 116 6.25 -10.29 6.92
CA GLU A 116 6.43 -10.05 5.49
C GLU A 116 6.76 -8.58 5.20
N VAL A 117 6.14 -7.63 5.92
CA VAL A 117 6.51 -6.20 5.86
C VAL A 117 7.95 -6.03 6.32
N GLU A 118 8.32 -6.59 7.46
CA GLU A 118 9.68 -6.50 7.99
C GLU A 118 10.70 -7.12 7.01
N LEU A 119 10.35 -8.25 6.38
CA LEU A 119 11.19 -8.89 5.38
C LEU A 119 11.43 -7.98 4.17
N LEU A 120 10.40 -7.27 3.69
CA LEU A 120 10.53 -6.30 2.60
C LEU A 120 11.42 -5.14 3.03
N VAL A 121 11.13 -4.48 4.15
CA VAL A 121 11.89 -3.33 4.66
C VAL A 121 13.37 -3.67 4.82
N ARG A 122 13.70 -4.86 5.33
CA ARG A 122 15.10 -5.30 5.50
C ARG A 122 15.83 -5.57 4.19
N LYS A 123 15.12 -5.88 3.10
CA LYS A 123 15.71 -6.28 1.81
C LYS A 123 15.64 -5.20 0.74
N LEU A 124 14.79 -4.20 0.92
CA LEU A 124 14.69 -3.07 0.01
C LEU A 124 15.81 -2.07 0.27
N PRO A 125 16.27 -1.36 -0.78
CA PRO A 125 17.11 -0.17 -0.62
C PRO A 125 16.43 0.84 0.30
N ARG A 126 17.22 1.45 1.19
CA ARG A 126 16.71 2.41 2.17
C ARG A 126 16.00 3.58 1.50
N GLU A 127 16.53 4.06 0.38
CA GLU A 127 16.00 5.19 -0.37
C GLU A 127 14.58 4.91 -0.89
N ILE A 128 14.28 3.66 -1.29
CA ILE A 128 12.95 3.25 -1.77
C ILE A 128 11.95 3.23 -0.62
N VAL A 129 12.38 2.78 0.55
CA VAL A 129 11.54 2.79 1.76
C VAL A 129 11.24 4.24 2.18
N GLU A 130 12.25 5.11 2.19
CA GLU A 130 12.09 6.54 2.52
C GLU A 130 11.24 7.30 1.49
N GLU A 131 11.34 6.96 0.20
CA GLU A 131 10.47 7.49 -0.85
C GLU A 131 9.01 7.12 -0.62
N HIS A 132 8.72 5.87 -0.29
CA HIS A 132 7.36 5.43 0.00
C HIS A 132 6.72 6.19 1.19
N PHE A 133 7.47 6.44 2.26
CA PHE A 133 6.97 7.24 3.38
C PHE A 133 6.68 8.71 3.00
N ARG A 134 7.44 9.27 2.04
CA ARG A 134 7.15 10.60 1.48
C ARG A 134 5.89 10.56 0.64
N ASP A 135 5.70 9.54 -0.20
CA ASP A 135 4.50 9.39 -1.03
C ASP A 135 3.22 9.29 -0.19
N ASP A 136 3.26 8.60 0.95
CA ASP A 136 2.13 8.52 1.89
C ASP A 136 1.80 9.90 2.48
N THR A 137 2.83 10.68 2.85
CA THR A 137 2.67 12.04 3.37
C THR A 137 2.06 12.97 2.31
N ASP A 138 2.58 12.93 1.09
CA ASP A 138 2.06 13.71 -0.05
C ASP A 138 0.60 13.34 -0.37
N THR A 139 0.23 12.06 -0.22
CA THR A 139 -1.14 11.58 -0.43
C THR A 139 -2.08 12.16 0.62
N ILE A 140 -1.68 12.18 1.88
CA ILE A 140 -2.47 12.75 2.97
C ILE A 140 -2.61 14.26 2.79
N GLU A 141 -1.53 14.98 2.44
CA GLU A 141 -1.59 16.42 2.13
C GLU A 141 -2.62 16.73 1.03
N LYS A 142 -2.63 15.94 -0.05
CA LYS A 142 -3.63 16.08 -1.14
C LYS A 142 -5.06 15.85 -0.65
N MET A 143 -5.28 14.89 0.25
CA MET A 143 -6.62 14.62 0.81
C MET A 143 -7.08 15.74 1.74
N LEU A 144 -6.20 16.25 2.61
CA LEU A 144 -6.50 17.35 3.52
C LEU A 144 -6.79 18.66 2.78
N ALA A 145 -6.16 18.90 1.63
CA ALA A 145 -6.42 20.07 0.81
C ALA A 145 -7.86 20.16 0.26
N LEU A 146 -8.65 19.09 0.37
CA LEU A 146 -10.04 19.05 -0.09
C LEU A 146 -11.03 19.72 0.88
N PHE A 147 -10.65 19.97 2.12
CA PHE A 147 -11.55 20.55 3.12
C PHE A 147 -10.80 21.47 4.10
N PRO A 148 -11.50 22.37 4.80
CA PRO A 148 -10.87 23.21 5.83
C PRO A 148 -10.32 22.34 6.96
N VAL A 149 -9.03 22.50 7.25
CA VAL A 149 -8.35 21.84 8.38
C VAL A 149 -7.94 22.86 9.44
N LYS A 150 -7.79 22.42 10.68
CA LYS A 150 -7.24 23.22 11.77
C LYS A 150 -5.81 23.66 11.42
N LYS A 151 -5.46 24.91 11.75
CA LYS A 151 -4.15 25.51 11.42
C LYS A 151 -2.94 24.83 12.08
N GLU A 152 -3.18 24.10 13.16
CA GLU A 152 -2.16 23.48 14.01
C GLU A 152 -1.84 22.03 13.60
N VAL A 153 -2.46 21.53 12.52
CA VAL A 153 -2.25 20.15 12.06
C VAL A 153 -0.84 20.02 11.48
N ASP A 154 -0.02 19.20 12.13
CA ASP A 154 1.24 18.71 11.56
C ASP A 154 0.95 17.46 10.71
N VAL A 155 1.02 17.62 9.39
CA VAL A 155 0.70 16.53 8.45
C VAL A 155 1.68 15.36 8.56
N LYS A 156 2.93 15.60 8.98
CA LYS A 156 3.90 14.51 9.18
C LYS A 156 3.53 13.67 10.39
N VAL A 157 3.07 14.31 11.47
CA VAL A 157 2.54 13.60 12.65
C VAL A 157 1.29 12.81 12.29
N LEU A 158 0.39 13.41 11.50
CA LEU A 158 -0.83 12.73 11.04
C LEU A 158 -0.52 11.51 10.16
N SER A 159 0.43 11.66 9.22
CA SER A 159 0.93 10.58 8.37
C SER A 159 1.51 9.42 9.19
N ALA A 160 2.38 9.73 10.15
CA ALA A 160 2.93 8.74 11.07
C ALA A 160 1.83 8.04 11.92
N ALA A 161 0.80 8.78 12.34
CA ALA A 161 -0.30 8.23 13.11
C ALA A 161 -1.19 7.30 12.29
N PHE A 162 -1.53 7.64 11.04
CA PHE A 162 -2.26 6.73 10.14
C PHE A 162 -1.43 5.49 9.78
N HIS A 163 -0.11 5.65 9.66
CA HIS A 163 0.80 4.53 9.50
C HIS A 163 0.79 3.61 10.74
N ALA A 164 0.75 4.18 11.95
CA ALA A 164 0.61 3.39 13.18
C ALA A 164 -0.75 2.66 13.26
N ILE A 165 -1.84 3.29 12.79
CA ILE A 165 -3.15 2.63 12.66
C ILE A 165 -3.07 1.47 11.68
N TYR A 166 -2.37 1.62 10.55
CA TYR A 166 -2.14 0.52 9.61
C TYR A 166 -1.43 -0.67 10.28
N PHE A 167 -0.40 -0.43 11.10
CA PHE A 167 0.21 -1.53 11.85
C PHE A 167 -0.74 -2.20 12.84
N ALA A 168 -1.64 -1.44 13.48
CA ALA A 168 -2.67 -2.01 14.35
C ALA A 168 -3.61 -2.96 13.58
N THR A 169 -3.88 -2.69 12.29
CA THR A 169 -4.71 -3.60 11.47
C THR A 169 -4.05 -4.95 11.20
N LEU A 170 -2.71 -5.00 11.21
CA LEU A 170 -1.95 -6.26 11.09
C LEU A 170 -2.03 -7.13 12.36
N HIS A 171 -2.47 -6.57 13.49
CA HIS A 171 -2.61 -7.25 14.79
C HIS A 171 -4.08 -7.51 15.18
N LYS A 172 -4.96 -7.62 14.18
CA LYS A 172 -6.39 -7.86 14.40
C LYS A 172 -6.68 -9.09 15.26
N ALA A 173 -5.92 -10.17 15.07
CA ALA A 173 -6.11 -11.42 15.82
C ALA A 173 -5.77 -11.25 17.30
N GLU A 174 -4.75 -10.45 17.61
CA GLU A 174 -4.30 -10.15 18.97
C GLU A 174 -5.23 -9.15 19.68
N ILE A 175 -5.79 -8.19 18.95
CA ILE A 175 -6.76 -7.23 19.50
C ILE A 175 -8.12 -7.90 19.78
N GLY A 176 -8.51 -8.89 18.97
CA GLY A 176 -9.68 -9.72 19.20
C GLY A 176 -11.02 -8.99 18.95
N GLU A 177 -12.05 -9.34 19.72
CA GLU A 177 -13.44 -8.91 19.48
C GLU A 177 -13.66 -7.40 19.49
N GLN A 178 -12.78 -6.63 20.14
CA GLN A 178 -12.90 -5.17 20.21
C GLN A 178 -12.23 -4.45 19.03
N TYR A 179 -11.62 -5.19 18.10
CA TYR A 179 -10.83 -4.64 17.01
C TYR A 179 -11.51 -3.51 16.24
N ASP A 180 -12.73 -3.74 15.73
CA ASP A 180 -13.41 -2.75 14.90
C ASP A 180 -13.75 -1.47 15.72
N LYS A 181 -14.12 -1.62 16.99
CA LYS A 181 -14.40 -0.48 17.88
C LYS A 181 -13.13 0.30 18.23
N ALA A 182 -12.03 -0.42 18.46
CA ALA A 182 -10.73 0.20 18.75
C ALA A 182 -10.22 0.97 17.53
N LEU A 183 -10.28 0.35 16.34
CA LEU A 183 -9.91 0.98 15.08
C LEU A 183 -10.73 2.24 14.80
N TYR A 184 -12.06 2.16 14.91
CA TYR A 184 -12.93 3.32 14.75
C TYR A 184 -12.59 4.44 15.74
N SER A 185 -12.37 4.09 17.02
CA SER A 185 -12.02 5.07 18.06
C SER A 185 -10.68 5.77 17.80
N LEU A 186 -9.67 5.02 17.32
CA LEU A 186 -8.37 5.58 16.94
C LEU A 186 -8.51 6.56 15.78
N ILE A 187 -9.25 6.18 14.74
CA ILE A 187 -9.50 7.03 13.57
C ILE A 187 -10.28 8.28 13.98
N TYR A 188 -11.35 8.14 14.77
CA TYR A 188 -12.14 9.28 15.25
C TYR A 188 -11.28 10.26 16.07
N GLY A 189 -10.46 9.74 16.98
CA GLY A 189 -9.54 10.56 17.77
C GLY A 189 -8.52 11.32 16.91
N MET A 190 -8.08 10.76 15.78
CA MET A 190 -7.25 11.47 14.81
C MET A 190 -8.04 12.50 14.01
N VAL A 191 -9.22 12.14 13.50
CA VAL A 191 -10.06 13.02 12.68
C VAL A 191 -10.47 14.28 13.44
N THR A 192 -10.80 14.17 14.73
CA THR A 192 -11.11 15.32 15.58
C THR A 192 -9.94 16.28 15.80
N GLN A 193 -8.70 15.87 15.54
CA GLN A 193 -7.54 16.76 15.54
C GLN A 193 -7.37 17.49 14.21
N ILE A 194 -7.94 16.95 13.12
CA ILE A 194 -7.85 17.52 11.76
C ILE A 194 -8.88 18.65 11.57
N ILE A 195 -10.14 18.37 11.91
CA ILE A 195 -11.30 19.28 11.70
C ILE A 195 -11.94 19.73 13.01
#